data_AF-A0A9P6XAM0-F1
#
_entry.id   AF-A0A9P6XAM0-F1
#
_cell.length_a   1.000
_cell.length_b   1.000
_cell.length_c   1.000
_cell.angle_alpha   90.00
_cell.angle_beta   90.00
_cell.angle_gamma   90.00
#
_symmetry.space_group_name_H-M   'P 1'
#
loop_
_entity.id
_entity.type
_entity.pdbx_description
1 polymer ?
#
loop_
_entity_poly.entity_id
_entity_poly.type
_entity_poly.pdbx_seq_one_letter_code
_entity_poly.pdbx_strand_id
1 'polypeptide(L)'
;MDNIKTSVVNCIRRLMEKLPMREPIERCTSETEIWSAYVDPVLDSLLSSPEEGVHLRWTNKKDIQEVGERPDSIVSIMSQSQWSRNFGHGEAKIAEATENYHVLAWDLCRLGYFNKNIINKDNVKSSFAFQSKGHSVTFYISELAFDGVYVMTELNSIQIPKSVNTLETLITRRSLMCLMQVAHVFDKIKKEKKNTLQEFSSMKRVEPSLKQLESLVSEKKDRRRNSSVRF
;
A
#
# COMPACT_ATOMS: atom_id res chain seq x y z
N MET A 1 -12.34 14.99 -18.28
CA MET A 1 -11.25 15.35 -17.34
C MET A 1 -10.34 14.12 -17.28
N ASP A 2 -9.01 14.29 -17.30
CA ASP A 2 -8.06 13.18 -17.17
C ASP A 2 -8.38 12.34 -15.92
N ASN A 3 -8.58 11.02 -16.05
CA ASN A 3 -9.00 10.13 -14.95
C ASN A 3 -8.08 10.25 -13.72
N ILE A 4 -6.79 10.52 -13.94
CA ILE A 4 -5.81 10.74 -12.88
C ILE A 4 -6.10 12.04 -12.11
N LYS A 5 -6.52 13.11 -12.79
CA LYS A 5 -6.88 14.36 -12.11
C LYS A 5 -8.19 14.20 -11.34
N THR A 6 -9.14 13.48 -11.93
CA THR A 6 -10.42 13.16 -11.30
C THR A 6 -10.23 12.38 -9.99
N SER A 7 -9.33 11.39 -9.96
CA SER A 7 -9.04 10.62 -8.73
C SER A 7 -8.44 11.49 -7.61
N VAL A 8 -7.57 12.43 -7.95
CA VAL A 8 -6.98 13.38 -6.97
C VAL A 8 -8.04 14.36 -6.44
N VAL A 9 -8.90 14.90 -7.30
CA VAL A 9 -10.00 15.78 -6.86
C VAL A 9 -10.98 15.03 -5.96
N ASN A 10 -11.31 13.79 -6.31
CA ASN A 10 -12.21 12.94 -5.52
C ASN A 10 -11.62 12.60 -4.14
N CYS A 11 -10.30 12.48 -4.01
CA CYS A 11 -9.63 12.30 -2.73
C CYS A 11 -9.93 13.47 -1.79
N ILE A 12 -9.76 14.71 -2.28
CA ILE A 12 -10.04 15.93 -1.51
C ILE A 12 -11.52 15.99 -1.12
N ARG A 13 -12.42 15.73 -2.08
CA ARG A 13 -13.87 15.70 -1.83
C ARG A 13 -14.23 14.69 -0.73
N ARG A 14 -13.72 13.46 -0.80
CA ARG A 14 -14.00 12.40 0.18
C ARG A 14 -13.45 12.74 1.56
N LEU A 15 -12.28 13.38 1.64
CA LEU A 15 -11.76 13.90 2.90
C LEU A 15 -12.67 14.98 3.48
N MET A 16 -13.16 15.92 2.68
CA MET A 16 -14.12 16.93 3.15
C MET A 16 -15.42 16.31 3.69
N GLU A 17 -15.86 15.18 3.13
CA GLU A 17 -17.07 14.47 3.57
C GLU A 17 -16.85 13.63 4.84
N LYS A 18 -15.61 13.17 5.09
CA LYS A 18 -15.29 12.23 6.17
C LYS A 18 -14.67 12.88 7.39
N LEU A 19 -13.83 13.89 7.19
CA LEU A 19 -13.07 14.49 8.27
C LEU A 19 -13.95 15.37 9.17
N PRO A 20 -13.66 15.42 10.48
CA PRO A 20 -14.30 16.39 11.36
C PRO A 20 -13.90 17.82 10.97
N MET A 21 -14.75 18.80 11.29
CA MET A 21 -14.45 20.22 11.01
C MET A 21 -13.18 20.69 11.74
N ARG A 22 -12.95 20.21 12.96
CA ARG A 22 -11.78 20.54 13.80
C ARG A 22 -11.02 19.28 14.15
N GLU A 23 -9.71 19.42 14.36
CA GLU A 23 -8.86 18.30 14.78
C GLU A 23 -9.34 17.77 16.14
N PRO A 24 -9.58 16.45 16.26
CA PRO A 24 -9.89 15.83 17.53
C PRO A 24 -8.75 16.04 18.54
N ILE A 25 -9.09 16.39 19.78
CA ILE A 25 -8.12 16.49 20.88
C ILE A 25 -7.62 15.09 21.24
N GLU A 26 -8.54 14.13 21.26
CA GLU A 26 -8.24 12.72 21.50
C GLU A 26 -7.56 12.13 20.26
N ARG A 27 -6.50 11.36 20.50
CA ARG A 27 -5.80 10.62 19.46
C ARG A 27 -6.61 9.39 19.08
N CYS A 28 -6.48 8.96 17.82
CA CYS A 28 -7.09 7.73 17.37
C CYS A 28 -6.58 6.55 18.21
N THR A 29 -7.52 5.75 18.69
CA THR A 29 -7.23 4.65 19.64
C THR A 29 -7.11 3.29 18.94
N SER A 30 -7.51 3.21 17.67
CA SER A 30 -7.49 1.97 16.89
C SER A 30 -6.98 2.16 15.47
N GLU A 31 -6.37 1.10 14.91
CA GLU A 31 -5.97 1.08 13.49
C GLU A 31 -7.17 1.28 12.57
N THR A 32 -8.31 0.67 12.93
CA THR A 32 -9.58 0.79 12.20
C THR A 32 -10.06 2.23 12.07
N GLU A 33 -10.02 2.99 13.16
CA GLU A 33 -10.36 4.41 13.13
C GLU A 33 -9.46 5.18 12.16
N ILE A 34 -8.14 4.93 12.21
CA ILE A 34 -7.18 5.63 11.34
C ILE A 34 -7.42 5.29 9.87
N TRP A 35 -7.45 4.00 9.54
CA TRP A 35 -7.53 3.64 8.13
C TRP A 35 -8.89 3.99 7.55
N SER A 36 -10.00 3.82 8.28
CA SER A 36 -11.34 4.04 7.72
C SER A 36 -11.73 5.51 7.61
N ALA A 37 -11.30 6.36 8.55
CA ALA A 37 -11.69 7.77 8.55
C ALA A 37 -10.72 8.66 7.76
N TYR A 38 -9.43 8.30 7.70
CA TYR A 38 -8.39 9.18 7.15
C TYR A 38 -7.73 8.59 5.89
N VAL A 39 -7.28 7.33 5.96
CA VAL A 39 -6.46 6.72 4.89
C VAL A 39 -7.30 6.27 3.70
N ASP A 40 -8.36 5.52 3.95
CA ASP A 40 -9.25 4.94 2.93
C ASP A 40 -9.87 5.99 1.99
N PRO A 41 -10.37 7.15 2.47
CA PRO A 41 -10.89 8.20 1.58
C PRO A 41 -9.90 8.65 0.50
N VAL A 42 -8.61 8.68 0.83
CA VAL A 42 -7.53 9.00 -0.10
C VAL A 42 -7.26 7.81 -1.02
N LEU A 43 -7.00 6.64 -0.43
CA LEU A 43 -6.54 5.47 -1.17
C LEU A 43 -7.60 4.88 -2.09
N ASP A 44 -8.85 4.75 -1.65
CA ASP A 44 -9.94 4.26 -2.50
C ASP A 44 -10.14 5.18 -3.71
N SER A 45 -9.96 6.49 -3.54
CA SER A 45 -10.06 7.43 -4.66
C SER A 45 -8.95 7.23 -5.70
N LEU A 46 -7.74 6.88 -5.27
CA LEU A 46 -6.57 6.72 -6.15
C LEU A 46 -6.48 5.31 -6.76
N LEU A 47 -6.90 4.29 -6.01
CA LEU A 47 -6.59 2.88 -6.28
C LEU A 47 -7.83 2.06 -6.70
N SER A 48 -9.04 2.56 -6.49
CA SER A 48 -10.27 1.90 -6.93
C SER A 48 -10.81 2.52 -8.22
N SER A 49 -11.36 1.67 -9.08
CA SER A 49 -12.12 2.05 -10.26
C SER A 49 -13.28 1.05 -10.41
N PRO A 50 -14.45 1.32 -9.80
CA PRO A 50 -15.59 0.42 -9.85
C PRO A 50 -16.06 0.11 -11.27
N GLU A 51 -15.94 1.08 -12.19
CA GLU A 51 -16.26 0.90 -13.61
C GLU A 51 -15.35 -0.15 -14.29
N GLU A 52 -14.10 -0.25 -13.83
CA GLU A 52 -13.14 -1.25 -14.29
C GLU A 52 -13.09 -2.50 -13.38
N GLY A 53 -13.99 -2.58 -12.39
CA GLY A 53 -14.03 -3.66 -11.40
C GLY A 53 -12.83 -3.70 -10.45
N VAL A 54 -12.04 -2.62 -10.35
CA VAL A 54 -10.87 -2.54 -9.47
C VAL A 54 -11.29 -1.97 -8.12
N HIS A 55 -10.92 -2.67 -7.04
CA HIS A 55 -11.31 -2.30 -5.69
C HIS A 55 -10.13 -2.43 -4.71
N LEU A 56 -9.91 -1.38 -3.93
CA LEU A 56 -9.23 -1.45 -2.64
C LEU A 56 -10.15 -2.12 -1.62
N ARG A 57 -9.61 -3.06 -0.84
CA ARG A 57 -10.33 -3.79 0.20
C ARG A 57 -9.49 -3.87 1.45
N TRP A 58 -10.05 -3.44 2.57
CA TRP A 58 -9.50 -3.72 3.90
C TRP A 58 -9.95 -5.11 4.33
N THR A 59 -8.99 -5.98 4.64
CA THR A 59 -9.29 -7.36 4.97
C THR A 59 -9.34 -7.53 6.48
N ASN A 60 -10.27 -8.36 6.96
CA ASN A 60 -10.39 -8.73 8.38
C ASN A 60 -10.26 -10.26 8.53
N LYS A 61 -10.60 -11.01 7.48
CA LYS A 61 -10.45 -12.47 7.37
C LYS A 61 -9.43 -12.78 6.29
N LYS A 62 -8.73 -13.91 6.44
CA LYS A 62 -7.79 -14.43 5.42
C LYS A 62 -8.54 -14.58 4.09
N ASP A 63 -7.94 -14.08 3.01
CA ASP A 63 -8.48 -14.35 1.67
C ASP A 63 -8.32 -15.86 1.40
N ILE A 64 -9.34 -16.47 0.78
CA ILE A 64 -9.36 -17.92 0.50
C ILE A 64 -8.18 -18.29 -0.41
N GLN A 65 -7.68 -17.33 -1.19
CA GLN A 65 -6.57 -17.51 -2.12
C GLN A 65 -5.17 -17.35 -1.49
N GLU A 66 -5.07 -16.85 -0.24
CA GLU A 66 -3.79 -16.63 0.43
C GLU A 66 -3.56 -17.67 1.53
N VAL A 67 -2.73 -18.67 1.23
CA VAL A 67 -2.25 -19.63 2.22
C VAL A 67 -1.14 -18.96 3.03
N GLY A 68 -1.46 -18.35 4.17
CA GLY A 68 -0.43 -17.79 5.06
C GLY A 68 -0.87 -16.59 5.90
N GLU A 69 0.02 -15.60 5.96
CA GLU A 69 -0.23 -14.29 6.54
C GLU A 69 -1.04 -13.40 5.59
N ARG A 70 -1.73 -12.41 6.16
CA ARG A 70 -2.69 -11.55 5.47
C ARG A 70 -2.24 -10.10 5.57
N PRO A 71 -2.17 -9.33 4.47
CA PRO A 71 -1.97 -7.88 4.53
C PRO A 71 -3.22 -7.18 5.08
N ASP A 72 -3.09 -6.00 5.70
CA ASP A 72 -4.27 -5.25 6.16
C ASP A 72 -5.22 -4.88 4.99
N SER A 73 -4.68 -4.67 3.80
CA SER A 73 -5.45 -4.34 2.59
C SER A 73 -4.91 -4.96 1.30
N ILE A 74 -5.82 -5.12 0.33
CA ILE A 74 -5.55 -5.70 -0.99
C ILE A 74 -6.22 -4.80 -2.03
N VAL A 75 -5.51 -4.48 -3.12
CA VAL A 75 -6.10 -3.88 -4.32
C VAL A 75 -6.19 -4.94 -5.39
N SER A 76 -7.39 -5.21 -5.88
CA SER A 76 -7.65 -6.35 -6.77
C SER A 76 -8.77 -6.06 -7.78
N ILE A 77 -8.78 -6.81 -8.88
CA ILE A 77 -9.87 -6.76 -9.86
C ILE A 77 -10.90 -7.88 -9.62
N MET A 78 -12.16 -7.49 -9.63
CA MET A 78 -13.31 -8.38 -9.63
C MET A 78 -13.73 -8.66 -11.08
N SER A 79 -13.75 -9.94 -11.45
CA SER A 79 -14.24 -10.40 -12.75
C SER A 79 -15.26 -11.49 -12.53
N GLN A 80 -16.42 -11.41 -13.18
CA GLN A 80 -17.51 -12.40 -13.06
C GLN A 80 -17.89 -12.69 -11.59
N SER A 81 -17.99 -11.64 -10.79
CA SER A 81 -18.31 -11.71 -9.35
C SER A 81 -17.29 -12.47 -8.50
N GLN A 82 -16.05 -12.63 -8.98
CA GLN A 82 -14.95 -13.26 -8.24
C GLN A 82 -13.69 -12.39 -8.25
N TRP A 83 -12.97 -12.39 -7.13
CA TRP A 83 -11.65 -11.76 -7.04
C TRP A 83 -10.64 -12.60 -7.82
N SER A 84 -9.91 -11.97 -8.74
CA SER A 84 -9.08 -12.70 -9.72
C SER A 84 -7.60 -12.35 -9.62
N ARG A 85 -7.23 -11.09 -9.88
CA ARG A 85 -5.86 -10.60 -9.87
C ARG A 85 -5.67 -9.50 -8.83
N ASN A 86 -4.55 -9.56 -8.12
CA ASN A 86 -4.13 -8.52 -7.20
C ASN A 86 -3.15 -7.57 -7.90
N PHE A 87 -3.23 -6.29 -7.57
CA PHE A 87 -2.33 -5.24 -8.07
C PHE A 87 -1.36 -4.77 -6.99
N GLY A 88 -1.74 -4.93 -5.73
CA GLY A 88 -0.93 -4.48 -4.61
C GLY A 88 -1.55 -4.73 -3.26
N HIS A 89 -0.77 -4.44 -2.23
CA HIS A 89 -1.13 -4.65 -0.83
C HIS A 89 -0.82 -3.41 0.00
N GLY A 90 -1.43 -3.33 1.19
CA GLY A 90 -1.12 -2.25 2.11
C GLY A 90 -1.23 -2.66 3.56
N GLU A 91 -0.44 -2.00 4.41
CA GLU A 91 -0.41 -2.16 5.87
C GLU A 91 -0.74 -0.83 6.53
N ALA A 92 -1.51 -0.85 7.63
CA ALA A 92 -1.88 0.35 8.36
C ALA A 92 -1.60 0.20 9.86
N LYS A 93 -1.00 1.24 10.45
CA LYS A 93 -0.65 1.24 11.87
C LYS A 93 -0.94 2.60 12.51
N ILE A 94 -1.29 2.60 13.79
CA ILE A 94 -1.41 3.85 14.56
C ILE A 94 -0.04 4.45 14.86
N ALA A 95 0.05 5.79 14.89
CA ALA A 95 1.31 6.51 15.04
C ALA A 95 2.07 6.16 16.33
N GLU A 96 1.34 5.90 17.42
CA GLU A 96 1.88 5.71 18.77
C GLU A 96 2.22 4.25 19.09
N ALA A 97 1.42 3.28 18.63
CA ALA A 97 1.77 1.86 18.75
C ALA A 97 3.09 1.52 18.02
N THR A 98 3.50 2.39 17.09
CA THR A 98 4.65 2.20 16.20
C THR A 98 5.85 3.10 16.50
N GLU A 99 6.00 3.56 17.75
CA GLU A 99 7.36 3.75 18.29
C GLU A 99 8.16 2.44 18.23
N ASN A 100 7.48 1.29 18.09
CA ASN A 100 8.12 0.03 17.77
C ASN A 100 8.53 -0.04 16.28
N TYR A 101 9.68 0.55 15.94
CA TYR A 101 10.27 0.51 14.59
C TYR A 101 10.40 -0.90 14.01
N HIS A 102 10.53 -1.92 14.87
CA HIS A 102 10.53 -3.31 14.44
C HIS A 102 9.24 -3.70 13.72
N VAL A 103 8.07 -3.32 14.25
CA VAL A 103 6.77 -3.69 13.64
C VAL A 103 6.59 -3.02 12.29
N LEU A 104 6.93 -1.73 12.18
CA LEU A 104 6.89 -1.01 10.90
C LEU A 104 7.85 -1.60 9.87
N ALA A 105 9.08 -1.93 10.29
CA ALA A 105 10.06 -2.57 9.41
C ALA A 105 9.57 -3.95 8.96
N TRP A 106 8.96 -4.71 9.86
CA TRP A 106 8.40 -6.01 9.54
C TRP A 106 7.24 -5.93 8.56
N ASP A 107 6.31 -5.01 8.76
CA ASP A 107 5.22 -4.76 7.81
C ASP A 107 5.75 -4.35 6.43
N LEU A 108 6.86 -3.60 6.37
CA LEU A 108 7.51 -3.28 5.10
C LEU A 108 8.12 -4.53 4.43
N CYS A 109 8.75 -5.43 5.19
CA CYS A 109 9.22 -6.71 4.66
C CYS A 109 8.07 -7.57 4.13
N ARG A 110 6.93 -7.61 4.86
CA ARG A 110 5.72 -8.31 4.45
C ARG A 110 5.17 -7.76 3.14
N LEU A 111 5.10 -6.43 2.98
CA LEU A 111 4.71 -5.79 1.72
C LEU A 111 5.60 -6.23 0.56
N GLY A 112 6.92 -6.26 0.75
CA GLY A 112 7.87 -6.77 -0.25
C GLY A 112 7.57 -8.22 -0.67
N TYR A 113 7.34 -9.09 0.32
CA TYR A 113 6.97 -10.49 0.09
C TYR A 113 5.65 -10.63 -0.69
N PHE A 114 4.59 -9.95 -0.25
CA PHE A 114 3.29 -10.03 -0.91
C PHE A 114 3.33 -9.51 -2.36
N ASN A 115 4.03 -8.40 -2.58
CA ASN A 115 4.18 -7.80 -3.90
C ASN A 115 4.98 -8.66 -4.87
N LYS A 116 6.04 -9.29 -4.38
CA LYS A 116 6.82 -10.25 -5.16
C LYS A 116 5.99 -11.49 -5.51
N ASN A 117 5.11 -11.94 -4.63
CA ASN A 117 4.17 -13.02 -4.93
C ASN A 117 3.19 -12.66 -6.06
N ILE A 118 2.70 -11.42 -6.12
CA ILE A 118 1.90 -10.93 -7.28
C ILE A 118 2.71 -11.06 -8.57
N ILE A 119 3.92 -10.48 -8.59
CA ILE A 119 4.84 -10.51 -9.74
C ILE A 119 5.05 -11.94 -10.24
N ASN A 120 5.27 -12.88 -9.32
CA ASN A 120 5.50 -14.26 -9.64
C ASN A 120 4.26 -14.99 -10.14
N LYS A 121 3.16 -14.92 -9.38
CA LYS A 121 1.89 -15.62 -9.66
C LYS A 121 1.28 -15.15 -10.99
N ASP A 122 1.20 -13.83 -11.18
CA ASP A 122 0.50 -13.25 -12.31
C ASP A 122 1.44 -12.99 -13.51
N ASN A 123 2.74 -13.24 -13.34
CA ASN A 123 3.79 -13.04 -14.33
C ASN A 123 3.79 -11.61 -14.88
N VAL A 124 3.86 -10.64 -13.98
CA VAL A 124 3.91 -9.21 -14.31
C VAL A 124 5.20 -8.60 -13.77
N LYS A 125 5.72 -7.57 -14.43
CA LYS A 125 6.94 -6.86 -14.09
C LYS A 125 6.84 -6.17 -12.73
N SER A 126 5.68 -5.59 -12.41
CA SER A 126 5.55 -4.71 -11.26
C SER A 126 4.28 -4.93 -10.42
N SER A 127 4.36 -4.54 -9.16
CA SER A 127 3.23 -4.51 -8.21
C SER A 127 3.34 -3.31 -7.28
N PHE A 128 2.21 -2.92 -6.71
CA PHE A 128 2.06 -1.70 -5.91
C PHE A 128 2.01 -2.00 -4.42
N ALA A 129 2.54 -1.12 -3.56
CA ALA A 129 2.30 -1.21 -2.13
C ALA A 129 2.10 0.17 -1.49
N PHE A 130 1.49 0.18 -0.31
CA PHE A 130 1.49 1.35 0.56
C PHE A 130 1.61 0.96 2.02
N GLN A 131 2.16 1.85 2.84
CA GLN A 131 2.21 1.70 4.28
C GLN A 131 1.71 2.98 4.94
N SER A 132 0.71 2.86 5.80
CA SER A 132 0.20 3.95 6.62
C SER A 132 0.77 3.88 8.05
N LYS A 133 1.28 5.01 8.53
CA LYS A 133 1.63 5.25 9.94
C LYS A 133 0.87 6.47 10.42
N GLY A 134 -0.22 6.25 11.14
CA GLY A 134 -1.15 7.29 11.54
C GLY A 134 -1.71 8.03 10.33
N HIS A 135 -1.40 9.32 10.23
CA HIS A 135 -1.85 10.17 9.13
C HIS A 135 -0.83 10.26 8.00
N SER A 136 0.30 9.56 8.09
CA SER A 136 1.31 9.51 7.03
C SER A 136 1.09 8.27 6.17
N VAL A 137 1.13 8.42 4.85
CA VAL A 137 1.09 7.29 3.91
C VAL A 137 2.29 7.35 2.99
N THR A 138 3.04 6.26 2.90
CA THR A 138 4.14 6.07 1.95
C THR A 138 3.75 5.02 0.91
N PHE A 139 4.06 5.29 -0.35
CA PHE A 139 3.75 4.44 -1.50
C PHE A 139 5.02 3.82 -2.06
N TYR A 140 4.90 2.58 -2.54
CA TYR A 140 6.02 1.81 -3.08
C TYR A 140 5.62 1.13 -4.37
N ILE A 141 6.62 0.89 -5.23
CA ILE A 141 6.53 -0.02 -6.36
C ILE A 141 7.56 -1.14 -6.18
N SER A 142 7.16 -2.37 -6.41
CA SER A 142 8.05 -3.52 -6.45
C SER A 142 8.21 -3.97 -7.90
N GLU A 143 9.44 -4.27 -8.32
CA GLU A 143 9.73 -4.78 -9.66
C GLU A 143 10.75 -5.92 -9.62
N LEU A 144 10.61 -6.91 -10.51
CA LEU A 144 11.69 -7.86 -10.82
C LEU A 144 12.69 -7.16 -11.74
N ALA A 145 13.74 -6.58 -11.15
CA ALA A 145 14.70 -5.73 -11.85
C ALA A 145 15.80 -6.54 -12.55
N PHE A 146 16.28 -7.60 -11.90
CA PHE A 146 17.33 -8.48 -12.40
C PHE A 146 17.06 -9.94 -12.02
N ASP A 147 17.88 -10.86 -12.51
CA ASP A 147 17.78 -12.28 -12.21
C ASP A 147 17.79 -12.54 -10.69
N GLY A 148 16.66 -12.95 -10.14
CA GLY A 148 16.43 -13.18 -8.72
C GLY A 148 16.36 -11.92 -7.84
N VAL A 149 16.50 -10.72 -8.39
CA VAL A 149 16.57 -9.47 -7.62
C VAL A 149 15.30 -8.65 -7.81
N TYR A 150 14.54 -8.53 -6.73
CA TYR A 150 13.34 -7.70 -6.66
C TYR A 150 13.67 -6.41 -5.94
N VAL A 151 13.31 -5.28 -6.54
CA VAL A 151 13.56 -3.95 -5.99
C VAL A 151 12.22 -3.34 -5.58
N MET A 152 12.10 -2.96 -4.32
CA MET A 152 10.99 -2.16 -3.82
C MET A 152 11.45 -0.71 -3.65
N THR A 153 10.90 0.18 -4.46
CA THR A 153 11.26 1.60 -4.50
C THR A 153 10.16 2.43 -3.87
N GLU A 154 10.52 3.32 -2.95
CA GLU A 154 9.61 4.35 -2.45
C GLU A 154 9.27 5.35 -3.56
N LEU A 155 7.99 5.52 -3.84
CA LEU A 155 7.51 6.47 -4.83
C LEU A 155 7.37 7.87 -4.23
N ASN A 156 6.60 7.99 -3.16
CA ASN A 156 6.28 9.24 -2.47
C ASN A 156 5.68 8.97 -1.09
N SER A 157 5.70 10.00 -0.24
CA SER A 157 4.91 10.05 0.99
C SER A 157 4.03 11.29 1.04
N ILE A 158 2.87 11.16 1.67
CA ILE A 158 1.92 12.25 1.92
C ILE A 158 1.52 12.29 3.39
N GLN A 159 1.14 13.47 3.86
CA GLN A 159 0.45 13.64 5.15
C GLN A 159 -1.04 13.89 4.87
N ILE A 160 -1.89 13.10 5.50
CA ILE A 160 -3.34 13.20 5.43
C ILE A 160 -3.80 14.21 6.50
N PRO A 161 -4.68 15.15 6.15
CA PRO A 161 -5.18 16.12 7.10
C PRO A 161 -6.09 15.45 8.12
N LYS A 162 -6.09 15.99 9.34
CA LYS A 162 -6.85 15.43 10.46
C LYS A 162 -8.24 16.05 10.60
N SER A 163 -8.48 17.16 9.88
CA SER A 163 -9.73 17.89 9.89
C SER A 163 -9.91 18.66 8.61
N VAL A 164 -11.13 19.11 8.33
CA VAL A 164 -11.41 20.04 7.21
C VAL A 164 -10.60 21.33 7.35
N ASN A 165 -10.44 21.84 8.58
CA ASN A 165 -9.64 23.04 8.86
C ASN A 165 -8.13 22.91 8.62
N THR A 166 -7.63 21.70 8.36
CA THR A 166 -6.20 21.45 8.06
C THR A 166 -6.01 20.89 6.66
N LEU A 167 -7.06 20.89 5.83
CA LEU A 167 -7.06 20.30 4.49
C LEU A 167 -6.04 20.98 3.56
N GLU A 168 -5.74 22.26 3.78
CA GLU A 168 -4.72 23.01 3.06
C GLU A 168 -3.33 22.39 3.14
N THR A 169 -3.04 21.58 4.18
CA THR A 169 -1.79 20.83 4.30
C THR A 169 -1.64 19.75 3.20
N LEU A 170 -2.75 19.25 2.68
CA LEU A 170 -2.78 18.32 1.54
C LEU A 170 -2.91 19.04 0.20
N ILE A 171 -3.55 20.21 0.15
CA ILE A 171 -3.77 20.98 -1.09
C ILE A 171 -2.54 21.86 -1.39
N THR A 172 -1.35 21.28 -1.26
CA THR A 172 -0.11 21.92 -1.72
C THR A 172 0.26 21.39 -3.10
N ARG A 173 0.95 22.20 -3.91
CA ARG A 173 1.45 21.75 -5.22
C ARG A 173 2.25 20.44 -5.10
N ARG A 174 3.07 20.30 -4.05
CA ARG A 174 3.87 19.09 -3.80
C ARG A 174 2.97 17.88 -3.58
N SER A 175 2.05 17.95 -2.62
CA SER A 175 1.15 16.85 -2.27
C SER A 175 0.27 16.44 -3.46
N LEU A 176 -0.26 17.40 -4.22
CA LEU A 176 -1.05 17.13 -5.41
C LEU A 176 -0.23 16.43 -6.50
N MET A 177 1.01 16.84 -6.73
CA MET A 177 1.92 16.16 -7.67
C MET A 177 2.25 14.74 -7.21
N CYS A 178 2.48 14.52 -5.91
CA CYS A 178 2.68 13.19 -5.35
C CYS A 178 1.48 12.28 -5.60
N LEU A 179 0.26 12.76 -5.31
CA LEU A 179 -0.99 12.03 -5.54
C LEU A 179 -1.20 11.71 -7.03
N MET A 180 -0.94 12.66 -7.91
CA MET A 180 -1.02 12.45 -9.37
C MET A 180 -0.01 11.39 -9.83
N GLN A 181 1.23 11.43 -9.32
CA GLN A 181 2.25 10.45 -9.66
C GLN A 181 1.86 9.05 -9.19
N VAL A 182 1.31 8.92 -7.98
CA VAL A 182 0.81 7.65 -7.43
C VAL A 182 -0.31 7.10 -8.31
N ALA A 183 -1.33 7.91 -8.62
CA ALA A 183 -2.43 7.49 -9.47
C ALA A 183 -1.95 7.10 -10.88
N HIS A 184 -1.00 7.83 -11.46
CA HIS A 184 -0.40 7.52 -12.76
C HIS A 184 0.36 6.19 -12.76
N VAL A 185 1.20 5.97 -11.75
CA VAL A 185 1.96 4.71 -11.62
C VAL A 185 1.01 3.54 -11.41
N PHE A 186 0.00 3.69 -10.55
CA PHE A 186 -0.99 2.64 -10.31
C PHE A 186 -1.80 2.32 -11.58
N ASP A 187 -2.21 3.34 -12.34
CA ASP A 187 -2.92 3.12 -13.61
C ASP A 187 -2.07 2.34 -14.63
N LYS A 188 -0.74 2.55 -14.66
CA LYS A 188 0.19 1.73 -15.45
C LYS A 188 0.24 0.28 -14.97
N ILE A 189 0.34 0.05 -13.67
CA ILE A 189 0.38 -1.31 -13.08
C ILE A 189 -0.92 -2.07 -13.39
N LYS A 190 -2.06 -1.41 -13.23
CA LYS A 190 -3.39 -1.97 -13.54
C LYS A 190 -3.49 -2.43 -15.01
N LYS A 191 -2.95 -1.63 -15.94
CA LYS A 191 -2.94 -1.91 -17.39
C LYS A 191 -1.83 -2.87 -17.82
N GLU A 192 -0.96 -3.27 -16.90
CA GLU A 192 0.15 -4.14 -17.21
C GLU A 192 -0.33 -5.53 -17.62
N LYS A 193 0.14 -6.00 -18.77
CA LYS A 193 -0.18 -7.34 -19.28
C LYS A 193 0.78 -8.37 -18.70
N LYS A 194 0.29 -9.60 -18.63
CA LYS A 194 1.14 -10.77 -18.34
C LYS A 194 2.34 -10.77 -19.29
N ASN A 195 3.54 -10.75 -18.72
CA ASN A 195 4.77 -10.95 -19.45
C ASN A 195 4.82 -12.42 -19.92
N THR A 196 5.02 -12.66 -21.20
CA THR A 196 5.08 -14.01 -21.78
C THR A 196 6.50 -14.41 -22.20
N LEU A 197 7.48 -13.50 -22.02
CA LEU A 197 8.86 -13.78 -22.34
C LEU A 197 9.41 -14.85 -21.40
N GLN A 198 10.01 -15.88 -21.99
CA GLN A 198 10.62 -16.97 -21.25
C GLN A 198 11.78 -16.48 -20.37
N GLU A 199 12.53 -15.48 -20.86
CA GLU A 199 13.60 -14.80 -20.11
C GLU A 199 13.07 -14.22 -18.79
N PHE A 200 11.98 -13.44 -18.83
CA PHE A 200 11.39 -12.86 -17.62
C PHE A 200 10.94 -13.93 -16.62
N SER A 201 10.38 -15.02 -17.13
CA SER A 201 9.96 -16.15 -16.28
C SER A 201 11.16 -16.86 -15.64
N SER A 202 12.28 -16.94 -16.37
CA SER A 202 13.53 -17.54 -15.89
C SER A 202 14.27 -16.68 -14.85
N MET A 203 14.00 -15.37 -14.81
CA MET A 203 14.56 -14.46 -13.81
C MET A 203 13.96 -14.66 -12.41
N LYS A 204 12.85 -15.39 -12.29
CA LYS A 204 12.17 -15.58 -11.01
C LYS A 204 12.89 -16.59 -10.12
N ARG A 205 12.74 -16.45 -8.81
CA ARG A 205 13.32 -17.36 -7.81
C ARG A 205 12.30 -17.71 -6.72
N VAL A 206 12.32 -18.98 -6.32
CA VAL A 206 11.54 -19.48 -5.17
C VAL A 206 12.06 -18.80 -3.91
N GLU A 207 11.15 -18.32 -3.07
CA GLU A 207 11.52 -17.50 -1.91
C GLU A 207 11.72 -18.30 -0.63
N PRO A 208 12.53 -17.77 0.31
CA PRO A 208 12.30 -18.02 1.72
C PRO A 208 10.86 -17.69 2.14
N SER A 209 10.28 -18.55 2.98
CA SER A 209 9.01 -18.28 3.66
C SER A 209 9.08 -17.00 4.49
N LEU A 210 7.93 -16.38 4.80
CA LEU A 210 7.88 -15.26 5.76
C LEU A 210 8.59 -15.58 7.08
N LYS A 211 8.51 -16.81 7.58
CA LYS A 211 9.25 -17.23 8.79
C LYS A 211 10.77 -17.08 8.66
N GLN A 212 11.31 -17.34 7.46
CA GLN A 212 12.72 -17.14 7.19
C GLN A 212 13.06 -15.65 7.11
N LEU A 213 12.19 -14.81 6.52
CA LEU A 213 12.36 -13.36 6.55
C LEU A 213 12.29 -12.79 7.98
N GLU A 214 11.43 -13.33 8.84
CA GLU A 214 11.31 -12.90 10.24
C GLU A 214 12.62 -13.11 11.00
N SER A 215 13.36 -14.19 10.70
CA SER A 215 14.67 -14.46 11.29
C SER A 215 15.76 -13.44 10.90
N LEU A 216 15.55 -12.70 9.81
CA LEU A 216 16.46 -11.63 9.36
C LEU A 216 16.17 -10.29 10.07
N VAL A 217 14.99 -10.14 10.67
CA VAL A 217 14.67 -8.97 11.49
C VAL A 217 15.31 -9.14 12.87
N SER A 218 15.96 -8.08 13.37
CA SER A 218 16.62 -8.14 14.67
C SER A 218 15.67 -8.60 15.79
N GLU A 219 16.05 -9.67 16.50
CA GLU A 219 15.31 -10.19 17.67
C GLU A 219 15.11 -9.15 18.79
N LYS A 220 15.97 -8.12 18.84
CA LYS A 220 15.87 -7.06 19.85
C LYS A 220 14.72 -6.12 19.49
N LYS A 221 13.57 -6.39 20.12
CA LYS A 221 12.40 -5.50 20.21
C LYS A 221 12.67 -4.25 21.05
N ASP A 222 13.81 -3.59 20.85
CA ASP A 222 14.14 -2.33 21.51
C ASP A 222 13.47 -1.18 20.77
N ARG A 223 12.44 -0.60 21.41
CA ARG A 223 11.53 0.39 20.84
C ARG A 223 12.20 1.73 20.50
N ARG A 224 13.45 1.96 20.91
CA ARG A 224 14.14 3.25 20.71
C ARG A 224 15.38 3.16 19.82
N ARG A 225 15.74 1.97 19.35
CA ARG A 225 16.89 1.76 18.46
C ARG A 225 16.41 1.68 17.01
N ASN A 226 17.25 2.15 16.08
CA ASN A 226 17.03 1.91 14.66
C ASN A 226 16.87 0.40 14.42
N SER A 227 15.74 0.01 13.82
CA SER A 227 15.53 -1.36 13.37
C SER A 227 16.60 -1.70 12.33
N SER A 228 17.20 -2.88 12.43
CA SER A 228 18.17 -3.37 11.45
C SER A 228 17.68 -4.70 10.90
N VAL A 229 17.67 -4.81 9.57
CA VAL A 229 17.57 -6.08 8.86
C VAL A 229 18.98 -6.63 8.77
N ARG A 230 19.21 -7.81 9.35
CA ARG A 230 20.49 -8.51 9.25
C ARG A 230 20.51 -9.27 7.93
N PHE A 231 21.51 -8.99 7.10
CA PHE A 231 21.82 -9.72 5.88
C PHE A 231 22.96 -10.69 6.13
#